data_AF-A0A319F5B3-F1
#
_entry.id   AF-A0A319F5B3-F1
#
_cell.length_a   1.000
_cell.length_b   1.000
_cell.length_c   1.000
_cell.angle_alpha   90.00
_cell.angle_beta   90.00
_cell.angle_gamma   90.00
#
_symmetry.space_group_name_H-M   'P 1'
#
loop_
_entity.id
_entity.type
_entity.pdbx_description
1 polymer ?
#
loop_
_entity_poly.entity_id
_entity_poly.type
_entity_poly.pdbx_seq_one_letter_code
_entity_poly.pdbx_strand_id
1 'polypeptide(L)'
;MATTTSAEAQQPKRADNDTKSPPWSSSPPPRVYGGHNFFHTQEEYFDIYQHVHAMFSMPDCKRGLVELMQDGFTELHGVIQGWTFMWARHEPMSHLSTDDKREIIASLDGYCVQEDWESIQARLPPPARANMGAFLAETMLYQHLFAKFIDSPFWFLDGRTSATMPEEDLDFHRKFQYLYERLRQGSAYSAAWWKSATIANCNAMSGTVRVHGRSELARSTTARRGRMVKLFTDELLGRRLFQLLLKPKSPAEVAIREEQLHDLLDQAAEHMIYTEGGIFGNSTVDRLPGLSTFHYQSTSVVPHQFHFTSQLRTPSFGPTEGGRILIVTRPGLSYDDRLSLGPSYKLPSQRFLPAQVLAEVPKKELKKGSKKGQNGPQATQTRTAASASKAGTLTNPAKRQRTARPVSASKAAKAAEEEEKEDYEGESDWSSLEPAERQRREREHPAFGMTLRKTPWRK
;
A
#
# COMPACT_ATOMS: atom_id res chain seq x y z
N MET A 1 -92.59 15.90 5.96
CA MET A 1 -92.35 16.17 4.52
C MET A 1 -91.00 16.86 4.43
N ALA A 2 -90.03 16.47 3.60
CA ALA A 2 -89.99 15.35 2.65
C ALA A 2 -88.71 14.52 2.85
N THR A 3 -88.76 13.25 2.44
CA THR A 3 -87.64 12.29 2.47
C THR A 3 -86.67 12.51 1.31
N THR A 4 -85.38 12.25 1.54
CA THR A 4 -84.46 11.91 0.44
C THR A 4 -83.47 10.84 0.91
N THR A 5 -83.58 9.68 0.28
CA THR A 5 -82.79 8.46 0.52
C THR A 5 -81.75 8.34 -0.57
N SER A 6 -80.49 7.95 -0.27
CA SER A 6 -79.68 7.28 -1.30
C SER A 6 -78.48 6.47 -0.74
N ALA A 7 -78.43 5.22 -1.19
CA ALA A 7 -77.24 4.41 -1.47
C ALA A 7 -76.12 4.29 -0.42
N GLU A 8 -76.28 3.28 0.44
CA GLU A 8 -75.19 2.58 1.13
C GLU A 8 -74.31 1.82 0.11
N ALA A 9 -73.04 2.19 -0.03
CA ALA A 9 -72.10 1.54 -0.95
C ALA A 9 -71.48 0.28 -0.31
N GLN A 10 -71.81 -0.89 -0.83
CA GLN A 10 -71.30 -2.18 -0.35
C GLN A 10 -69.78 -2.29 -0.52
N GLN A 11 -69.07 -2.60 0.56
CA GLN A 11 -67.66 -2.99 0.49
C GLN A 11 -67.49 -4.31 -0.27
N PRO A 12 -66.59 -4.42 -1.26
CA PRO A 12 -66.24 -5.70 -1.85
C PRO A 12 -65.50 -6.57 -0.83
N LYS A 13 -65.96 -7.80 -0.64
CA LYS A 13 -65.32 -8.79 0.24
C LYS A 13 -63.88 -9.05 -0.19
N ARG A 14 -62.97 -9.14 0.79
CA ARG A 14 -61.61 -9.64 0.58
C ARG A 14 -61.67 -11.00 -0.12
N ALA A 15 -60.95 -11.13 -1.22
CA ALA A 15 -60.48 -12.42 -1.71
C ALA A 15 -59.13 -12.69 -1.02
N ASP A 16 -59.07 -13.76 -0.22
CA ASP A 16 -57.82 -14.25 0.36
C ASP A 16 -56.97 -14.89 -0.75
N ASN A 17 -56.14 -14.07 -1.41
CA ASN A 17 -55.08 -14.58 -2.26
C ASN A 17 -53.86 -14.89 -1.40
N ASP A 18 -53.77 -16.16 -1.02
CA ASP A 18 -52.66 -16.83 -0.33
C ASP A 18 -51.37 -16.76 -1.18
N THR A 19 -50.80 -15.56 -1.28
CA THR A 19 -49.60 -15.29 -2.06
C THR A 19 -48.40 -15.59 -1.19
N LYS A 20 -48.07 -16.89 -1.09
CA LYS A 20 -46.86 -17.40 -0.42
C LYS A 20 -45.66 -16.59 -0.91
N SER A 21 -45.18 -15.68 -0.05
CA SER A 21 -44.00 -14.89 -0.35
C SER A 21 -42.82 -15.84 -0.51
N PRO A 22 -42.00 -15.73 -1.58
CA PRO A 22 -40.82 -16.56 -1.72
C PRO A 22 -39.84 -16.25 -0.57
N PRO A 23 -39.10 -17.25 -0.06
CA PRO A 23 -38.09 -17.02 0.96
C PRO A 23 -36.89 -16.31 0.33
N TRP A 24 -36.95 -14.98 0.25
CA TRP A 24 -35.81 -14.14 -0.13
C TRP A 24 -34.77 -14.11 1.00
N SER A 25 -33.99 -15.18 1.05
CA SER A 25 -32.63 -15.19 1.58
C SER A 25 -31.73 -14.36 0.66
N SER A 26 -31.71 -13.03 0.83
CA SER A 26 -30.80 -12.14 0.10
C SER A 26 -30.60 -10.81 0.83
N SER A 27 -29.41 -10.58 1.38
CA SER A 27 -29.08 -9.36 2.13
C SER A 27 -28.96 -8.12 1.22
N PRO A 28 -29.68 -7.02 1.50
CA PRO A 28 -29.35 -5.68 0.99
C PRO A 28 -28.18 -5.06 1.78
N PRO A 29 -27.50 -4.02 1.26
CA PRO A 29 -26.04 -4.05 1.20
C PRO A 29 -25.30 -3.26 2.30
N PRO A 30 -24.02 -3.55 2.54
CA PRO A 30 -23.08 -2.57 3.07
C PRO A 30 -22.66 -1.57 1.98
N ARG A 31 -23.06 -0.30 2.10
CA ARG A 31 -22.51 0.84 1.35
C ARG A 31 -22.59 2.13 2.18
N VAL A 32 -21.52 2.96 2.11
CA VAL A 32 -21.39 4.44 2.27
C VAL A 32 -19.86 4.77 2.12
N TYR A 33 -19.22 4.95 0.95
CA TYR A 33 -19.53 4.91 -0.50
C TYR A 33 -18.19 4.65 -1.25
N GLY A 34 -18.10 4.46 -2.58
CA GLY A 34 -19.10 4.24 -3.62
C GLY A 34 -18.73 2.97 -4.42
N GLY A 35 -18.81 2.86 -5.76
CA GLY A 35 -19.58 3.61 -6.76
C GLY A 35 -20.59 2.66 -7.46
N HIS A 36 -21.40 3.05 -8.44
CA HIS A 36 -21.40 4.28 -9.25
C HIS A 36 -22.85 4.79 -9.46
N ASN A 37 -23.00 6.13 -9.51
CA ASN A 37 -24.15 6.89 -10.06
C ASN A 37 -25.48 6.96 -9.30
N PHE A 38 -25.77 6.19 -8.24
CA PHE A 38 -27.03 6.33 -7.49
C PHE A 38 -26.86 6.19 -5.97
N PHE A 39 -27.68 6.94 -5.22
CA PHE A 39 -27.93 6.67 -3.80
C PHE A 39 -28.91 5.49 -3.72
N HIS A 40 -28.55 4.46 -2.96
CA HIS A 40 -29.29 3.20 -2.95
C HIS A 40 -30.14 3.01 -1.70
N THR A 41 -29.89 3.77 -0.63
CA THR A 41 -30.81 3.87 0.52
C THR A 41 -31.24 5.31 0.79
N GLN A 42 -32.33 5.47 1.56
CA GLN A 42 -32.87 6.77 1.92
C GLN A 42 -31.97 7.49 2.93
N GLU A 43 -31.34 6.72 3.82
CA GLU A 43 -30.37 7.14 4.82
C GLU A 43 -29.11 7.73 4.15
N GLU A 44 -28.59 7.00 3.15
CA GLU A 44 -27.52 7.42 2.25
C GLU A 44 -27.82 8.79 1.61
N TYR A 45 -28.99 8.93 0.96
CA TYR A 45 -29.40 10.20 0.36
C TYR A 45 -29.44 11.35 1.37
N PHE A 46 -29.99 11.12 2.57
CA PHE A 46 -30.04 12.14 3.61
C PHE A 46 -28.67 12.49 4.20
N ASP A 47 -27.76 11.53 4.39
CA ASP A 47 -26.40 11.80 4.84
C ASP A 47 -25.65 12.71 3.85
N ILE A 48 -25.74 12.44 2.55
CA ILE A 48 -25.12 13.30 1.53
C ILE A 48 -25.85 14.64 1.38
N TYR A 49 -27.19 14.69 1.44
CA TYR A 49 -27.92 15.96 1.42
C TYR A 49 -27.52 16.85 2.60
N GLN A 50 -27.49 16.29 3.82
CA GLN A 50 -27.04 17.00 5.01
C GLN A 50 -25.55 17.34 4.95
N HIS A 51 -24.72 16.52 4.30
CA HIS A 51 -23.33 16.86 4.05
C HIS A 51 -23.19 18.07 3.13
N VAL A 52 -23.92 18.12 2.01
CA VAL A 52 -23.93 19.26 1.08
C VAL A 52 -24.47 20.52 1.75
N HIS A 53 -25.53 20.40 2.57
CA HIS A 53 -26.05 21.51 3.37
C HIS A 53 -25.02 22.00 4.42
N ALA A 54 -24.35 21.08 5.11
CA ALA A 54 -23.28 21.39 6.07
C ALA A 54 -22.08 22.07 5.37
N MET A 55 -21.69 21.64 4.17
CA MET A 55 -20.65 22.31 3.37
C MET A 55 -21.07 23.72 2.93
N PHE A 56 -22.36 23.97 2.71
CA PHE A 56 -22.85 25.32 2.41
C PHE A 56 -22.73 26.25 3.63
N SER A 57 -22.98 25.73 4.83
CA SER A 57 -22.83 26.49 6.10
C SER A 57 -21.39 26.56 6.63
N MET A 58 -20.57 25.55 6.36
CA MET A 58 -19.18 25.40 6.82
C MET A 58 -18.32 24.82 5.69
N PRO A 59 -17.81 25.67 4.78
CA PRO A 59 -17.08 25.21 3.58
C PRO A 59 -15.81 24.39 3.85
N ASP A 60 -15.26 24.45 5.06
CA ASP A 60 -14.04 23.72 5.45
C ASP A 60 -14.34 22.37 6.11
N CYS A 61 -15.59 22.10 6.51
CA CYS A 61 -16.05 20.81 7.05
C CYS A 61 -16.43 19.82 5.93
N LYS A 62 -15.56 19.66 4.93
CA LYS A 62 -15.78 18.72 3.81
C LYS A 62 -15.40 17.30 4.22
N ARG A 63 -16.24 16.32 3.89
CA ARG A 63 -15.85 14.91 3.92
C ARG A 63 -14.97 14.66 2.71
N GLY A 64 -13.91 13.88 2.89
CA GLY A 64 -13.16 13.35 1.76
C GLY A 64 -13.95 12.20 1.11
N LEU A 65 -13.66 11.92 -0.15
CA LEU A 65 -14.21 10.76 -0.84
C LEU A 65 -13.39 9.53 -0.43
N VAL A 66 -14.05 8.50 0.09
CA VAL A 66 -13.39 7.27 0.57
C VAL A 66 -12.55 6.63 -0.53
N GLU A 67 -13.05 6.65 -1.77
CA GLU A 67 -12.35 6.19 -2.98
C GLU A 67 -11.02 6.94 -3.17
N LEU A 68 -11.03 8.28 -3.21
CA LEU A 68 -9.82 9.10 -3.36
C LEU A 68 -8.82 8.91 -2.20
N MET A 69 -9.30 8.67 -0.99
CA MET A 69 -8.42 8.35 0.13
C MET A 69 -7.77 6.97 -0.06
N GLN A 70 -8.54 5.95 -0.46
CA GLN A 70 -8.04 4.59 -0.75
C GLN A 70 -7.06 4.58 -1.92
N ASP A 71 -7.32 5.36 -2.96
CA ASP A 71 -6.41 5.60 -4.07
C ASP A 71 -5.10 6.24 -3.56
N GLY A 72 -5.18 7.28 -2.72
CA GLY A 72 -4.01 7.92 -2.12
C GLY A 72 -3.16 6.98 -1.25
N PHE A 73 -3.77 6.07 -0.47
CA PHE A 73 -3.02 5.03 0.23
C PHE A 73 -2.41 3.97 -0.69
N THR A 74 -3.03 3.72 -1.85
CA THR A 74 -2.52 2.80 -2.88
C THR A 74 -1.33 3.41 -3.62
N GLU A 75 -1.43 4.69 -3.99
CA GLU A 75 -0.34 5.51 -4.54
C GLU A 75 0.84 5.57 -3.57
N LEU A 76 0.60 5.95 -2.31
CA LEU A 76 1.63 5.98 -1.27
C LEU A 76 2.30 4.61 -1.08
N HIS A 77 1.55 3.50 -1.15
CA HIS A 77 2.13 2.16 -1.09
C HIS A 77 3.09 1.90 -2.26
N GLY A 78 2.70 2.28 -3.49
CA GLY A 78 3.54 2.18 -4.68
C GLY A 78 4.80 3.04 -4.60
N VAL A 79 4.69 4.28 -4.13
CA VAL A 79 5.83 5.20 -3.93
C VAL A 79 6.81 4.63 -2.90
N ILE A 80 6.31 4.11 -1.77
CA ILE A 80 7.14 3.46 -0.75
C ILE A 80 7.88 2.24 -1.30
N GLN A 81 7.19 1.36 -2.04
CA GLN A 81 7.83 0.19 -2.65
C GLN A 81 8.85 0.57 -3.73
N GLY A 82 8.58 1.61 -4.52
CA GLY A 82 9.54 2.15 -5.48
C GLY A 82 10.80 2.70 -4.80
N TRP A 83 10.64 3.52 -3.76
CA TRP A 83 11.75 4.09 -3.00
C TRP A 83 12.60 2.99 -2.33
N THR A 84 11.97 2.02 -1.65
CA THR A 84 12.70 0.95 -0.98
C THR A 84 13.41 0.03 -1.97
N PHE A 85 12.81 -0.28 -3.13
CA PHE A 85 13.47 -1.02 -4.20
C PHE A 85 14.70 -0.29 -4.76
N MET A 86 14.61 1.04 -4.93
CA MET A 86 15.74 1.84 -5.42
C MET A 86 16.87 1.97 -4.38
N TRP A 87 16.54 2.11 -3.09
CA TRP A 87 17.52 2.56 -2.08
C TRP A 87 17.88 1.56 -0.98
N ALA A 88 17.11 0.49 -0.76
CA ALA A 88 17.38 -0.51 0.29
C ALA A 88 18.19 -1.72 -0.21
N ARG A 89 18.87 -2.45 0.69
CA ARG A 89 19.72 -3.59 0.32
C ARG A 89 18.91 -4.84 -0.03
N HIS A 90 19.13 -5.34 -1.24
CA HIS A 90 18.57 -6.59 -1.76
C HIS A 90 19.53 -7.79 -1.64
N GLU A 91 20.72 -7.56 -1.11
CA GLU A 91 21.76 -8.57 -0.90
C GLU A 91 21.61 -9.23 0.49
N PRO A 92 22.18 -10.43 0.70
CA PRO A 92 22.28 -11.02 2.03
C PRO A 92 22.98 -10.06 3.02
N MET A 93 22.36 -9.86 4.18
CA MET A 93 22.84 -8.94 5.23
C MET A 93 24.00 -9.53 6.05
N SER A 94 24.98 -10.16 5.40
CA SER A 94 26.16 -10.80 6.00
C SER A 94 27.18 -9.80 6.56
N HIS A 95 27.10 -8.54 6.14
CA HIS A 95 27.94 -7.44 6.61
C HIS A 95 27.48 -6.86 7.97
N LEU A 96 26.28 -7.19 8.43
CA LEU A 96 25.78 -6.76 9.74
C LEU A 96 26.38 -7.62 10.85
N SER A 97 26.79 -7.00 11.94
CA SER A 97 27.16 -7.73 13.16
C SER A 97 25.93 -8.39 13.80
N THR A 98 26.17 -9.36 14.70
CA THR A 98 25.09 -9.99 15.48
C THR A 98 24.35 -8.96 16.34
N ASP A 99 25.06 -7.95 16.85
CA ASP A 99 24.46 -6.87 17.63
C ASP A 99 23.58 -5.96 16.76
N ASP A 100 24.04 -5.59 15.55
CA ASP A 100 23.23 -4.81 14.59
C ASP A 100 21.93 -5.53 14.22
N LYS A 101 22.02 -6.83 13.94
CA LYS A 101 20.84 -7.67 13.64
C LYS A 101 19.84 -7.66 14.79
N ARG A 102 20.32 -7.84 16.03
CA ARG A 102 19.49 -7.80 17.24
C ARG A 102 18.84 -6.42 17.43
N GLU A 103 19.59 -5.34 17.26
CA GLU A 103 19.08 -3.97 17.37
C GLU A 103 18.03 -3.64 16.30
N ILE A 104 18.22 -4.12 15.06
CA ILE A 104 17.23 -3.95 13.99
C ILE A 104 15.91 -4.64 14.36
N ILE A 105 15.92 -5.90 14.81
CA ILE A 105 14.70 -6.61 15.24
C ILE A 105 14.06 -5.91 16.45
N ALA A 106 14.85 -5.49 17.44
CA ALA A 106 14.37 -4.76 18.62
C ALA A 106 13.73 -3.41 18.27
N SER A 107 14.28 -2.67 17.31
CA SER A 107 13.72 -1.40 16.86
C SER A 107 12.37 -1.55 16.13
N LEU A 108 12.05 -2.76 15.68
CA LEU A 108 10.80 -3.13 15.02
C LEU A 108 9.80 -3.79 16.00
N ASP A 109 9.88 -3.53 17.30
CA ASP A 109 8.86 -3.99 18.25
C ASP A 109 7.45 -3.53 17.84
N GLY A 110 6.46 -4.40 18.05
CA GLY A 110 5.10 -4.26 17.53
C GLY A 110 4.93 -4.51 16.02
N TYR A 111 6.02 -4.67 15.26
CA TYR A 111 6.01 -4.93 13.80
C TYR A 111 6.69 -6.26 13.45
N CYS A 112 7.71 -6.68 14.20
CA CYS A 112 8.47 -7.91 14.01
C CYS A 112 8.46 -8.77 15.29
N VAL A 113 8.43 -10.09 15.15
CA VAL A 113 8.60 -11.00 16.29
C VAL A 113 9.98 -10.80 16.92
N GLN A 114 10.03 -10.73 18.24
CA GLN A 114 11.25 -10.45 19.01
C GLN A 114 12.06 -11.74 19.22
N GLU A 115 12.56 -12.29 18.11
CA GLU A 115 13.31 -13.54 18.01
C GLU A 115 14.64 -13.31 17.27
N ASP A 116 15.55 -14.29 17.29
CA ASP A 116 16.82 -14.14 16.59
C ASP A 116 16.64 -14.05 15.06
N TRP A 117 17.49 -13.24 14.43
CA TRP A 117 17.42 -12.91 13.01
C TRP A 117 17.45 -14.16 12.13
N GLU A 118 18.32 -15.11 12.44
CA GLU A 118 18.49 -16.37 11.73
C GLU A 118 17.25 -17.26 11.83
N SER A 119 16.62 -17.39 13.00
CA SER A 119 15.35 -18.11 13.19
C SER A 119 14.20 -17.47 12.43
N ILE A 120 14.11 -16.13 12.39
CA ILE A 120 13.13 -15.42 11.56
C ILE A 120 13.38 -15.74 10.09
N GLN A 121 14.62 -15.51 9.61
CA GLN A 121 15.01 -15.75 8.22
C GLN A 121 14.77 -17.20 7.78
N ALA A 122 15.01 -18.18 8.65
CA ALA A 122 14.79 -19.60 8.34
C ALA A 122 13.32 -19.98 8.05
N ARG A 123 12.35 -19.19 8.53
CA ARG A 123 10.90 -19.43 8.38
C ARG A 123 10.23 -18.58 7.30
N LEU A 124 10.87 -17.52 6.84
CA LEU A 124 10.39 -16.68 5.73
C LEU A 124 10.33 -17.45 4.40
N PRO A 125 9.55 -17.00 3.39
CA PRO A 125 9.64 -17.51 2.02
C PRO A 125 11.03 -17.19 1.43
N PRO A 126 11.64 -18.06 0.59
CA PRO A 126 13.00 -17.86 0.07
C PRO A 126 13.30 -16.47 -0.55
N PRO A 127 12.38 -15.82 -1.29
CA PRO A 127 12.61 -14.46 -1.82
C PRO A 127 12.81 -13.43 -0.72
N ALA A 128 12.04 -13.50 0.38
CA ALA A 128 12.20 -12.65 1.54
C ALA A 128 13.53 -12.93 2.27
N ARG A 129 13.99 -14.19 2.34
CA ARG A 129 15.30 -14.52 2.94
C ARG A 129 16.46 -13.81 2.25
N ALA A 130 16.41 -13.74 0.93
CA ALA A 130 17.41 -13.05 0.11
C ALA A 130 17.31 -11.52 0.25
N ASN A 131 16.08 -10.98 0.32
CA ASN A 131 15.79 -9.55 0.32
C ASN A 131 15.45 -8.98 1.71
N MET A 132 16.08 -9.53 2.77
CA MET A 132 15.68 -9.20 4.15
C MET A 132 15.94 -7.73 4.50
N GLY A 133 17.01 -7.12 3.99
CA GLY A 133 17.25 -5.69 4.17
C GLY A 133 16.15 -4.80 3.60
N ALA A 134 15.67 -5.11 2.39
CA ALA A 134 14.69 -4.32 1.67
C ALA A 134 13.33 -4.22 2.38
N PHE A 135 12.72 -5.36 2.76
CA PHE A 135 11.43 -5.29 3.44
C PHE A 135 11.54 -4.77 4.89
N LEU A 136 12.69 -4.92 5.56
CA LEU A 136 12.90 -4.32 6.88
C LEU A 136 13.01 -2.79 6.79
N ALA A 137 13.63 -2.25 5.72
CA ALA A 137 13.64 -0.82 5.46
C ALA A 137 12.22 -0.30 5.15
N GLU A 138 11.44 -1.04 4.35
CA GLU A 138 10.01 -0.77 4.14
C GLU A 138 9.23 -0.76 5.46
N THR A 139 9.48 -1.73 6.33
CA THR A 139 8.84 -1.83 7.65
C THR A 139 9.18 -0.65 8.55
N MET A 140 10.45 -0.23 8.62
CA MET A 140 10.88 0.96 9.36
C MET A 140 10.25 2.24 8.83
N LEU A 141 10.11 2.37 7.51
CA LEU A 141 9.46 3.51 6.87
C LEU A 141 7.98 3.56 7.23
N TYR A 142 7.23 2.46 7.15
CA TYR A 142 5.83 2.42 7.61
C TYR A 142 5.69 2.66 9.11
N GLN A 143 6.57 2.09 9.94
CA GLN A 143 6.58 2.33 11.38
C GLN A 143 6.77 3.84 11.67
N HIS A 144 7.69 4.50 10.96
CA HIS A 144 7.91 5.94 11.09
C HIS A 144 6.68 6.74 10.64
N LEU A 145 6.16 6.48 9.43
CA LEU A 145 4.99 7.18 8.89
C LEU A 145 3.75 7.07 9.79
N PHE A 146 3.43 5.87 10.28
CA PHE A 146 2.28 5.68 11.16
C PHE A 146 2.49 6.37 12.51
N ALA A 147 3.68 6.26 13.11
CA ALA A 147 4.00 6.93 14.38
C ALA A 147 3.92 8.47 14.29
N LYS A 148 4.32 9.07 13.16
CA LYS A 148 4.28 10.53 12.98
C LYS A 148 2.92 11.07 12.57
N PHE A 149 2.18 10.36 11.71
CA PHE A 149 1.01 10.91 11.04
C PHE A 149 -0.33 10.29 11.46
N ILE A 150 -0.37 9.02 11.91
CA ILE A 150 -1.60 8.32 12.32
C ILE A 150 -1.74 8.24 13.85
N ASP A 151 -0.70 7.80 14.56
CA ASP A 151 -0.74 7.71 16.04
C ASP A 151 -0.70 9.10 16.69
N SER A 152 -0.29 10.13 15.93
CA SER A 152 -0.17 11.53 16.36
C SER A 152 -0.76 12.47 15.29
N PRO A 153 -2.08 12.47 15.05
CA PRO A 153 -2.70 13.17 13.91
C PRO A 153 -2.66 14.71 14.03
N PHE A 154 -2.24 15.26 15.17
CA PHE A 154 -2.11 16.71 15.43
C PHE A 154 -0.67 17.24 15.27
N TRP A 155 0.23 16.45 14.66
CA TRP A 155 1.66 16.75 14.48
C TRP A 155 1.98 18.13 13.90
N PHE A 156 1.05 18.74 13.16
CA PHE A 156 1.20 20.05 12.51
C PHE A 156 0.96 21.27 13.44
N LEU A 157 0.44 21.10 14.67
CA LEU A 157 0.22 22.20 15.64
C LEU A 157 1.51 22.61 16.39
N ASP A 158 1.71 23.91 16.64
CA ASP A 158 2.95 24.49 17.21
C ASP A 158 2.89 24.99 18.66
N GLY A 159 1.68 25.13 19.22
CA GLY A 159 1.47 25.62 20.58
C GLY A 159 1.76 27.11 20.80
N ARG A 160 1.98 27.90 19.73
CA ARG A 160 2.28 29.34 19.88
C ARG A 160 1.09 30.08 20.47
N THR A 161 1.32 30.83 21.55
CA THR A 161 0.32 31.69 22.18
C THR A 161 0.22 33.08 21.55
N SER A 162 1.20 33.48 20.74
CA SER A 162 1.15 34.68 19.89
C SER A 162 2.07 34.52 18.67
N ALA A 163 1.85 35.35 17.65
CA ALA A 163 2.75 35.43 16.48
C ALA A 163 4.16 35.94 16.81
N THR A 164 4.36 36.52 18.00
CA THR A 164 5.65 37.09 18.45
C THR A 164 6.49 36.13 19.30
N MET A 165 5.97 34.96 19.67
CA MET A 165 6.74 33.96 20.41
C MET A 165 7.81 33.33 19.49
N PRO A 166 9.11 33.36 19.88
CA PRO A 166 10.21 32.91 19.02
C PRO A 166 10.35 31.37 18.96
N GLU A 167 9.90 30.66 19.99
CA GLU A 167 10.12 29.23 20.17
C GLU A 167 8.81 28.42 19.99
N GLU A 168 8.89 27.33 19.23
CA GLU A 168 7.77 26.39 19.03
C GLU A 168 7.83 25.25 20.04
N ASP A 169 6.68 24.88 20.61
CA ASP A 169 6.56 23.66 21.40
C ASP A 169 6.40 22.47 20.43
N LEU A 170 7.53 21.84 20.07
CA LEU A 170 7.54 20.68 19.17
C LEU A 170 6.68 19.52 19.70
N ASP A 171 6.53 19.40 21.01
CA ASP A 171 5.73 18.37 21.69
C ASP A 171 4.27 18.78 21.94
N PHE A 172 3.85 19.97 21.51
CA PHE A 172 2.48 20.48 21.72
C PHE A 172 1.40 19.53 21.19
N HIS A 173 1.68 18.86 20.07
CA HIS A 173 0.82 17.83 19.48
C HIS A 173 0.40 16.74 20.48
N ARG A 174 1.25 16.40 21.47
CA ARG A 174 0.98 15.40 22.51
C ARG A 174 -0.13 15.84 23.47
N LYS A 175 -0.26 17.15 23.73
CA LYS A 175 -1.33 17.72 24.55
C LYS A 175 -2.68 17.58 23.86
N PHE A 176 -2.71 17.77 22.53
CA PHE A 176 -3.89 17.53 21.70
C PHE A 176 -4.23 16.04 21.57
N GLN A 177 -3.21 15.17 21.44
CA GLN A 177 -3.40 13.72 21.44
C GLN A 177 -4.00 13.22 22.77
N TYR A 178 -3.49 13.68 23.91
CA TYR A 178 -4.07 13.36 25.21
C TYR A 178 -5.54 13.82 25.31
N LEU A 179 -5.86 15.03 24.85
CA LEU A 179 -7.24 15.53 24.82
C LEU A 179 -8.14 14.66 23.90
N TYR A 180 -7.66 14.27 22.71
CA TYR A 180 -8.36 13.34 21.82
C TYR A 180 -8.67 12.00 22.49
N GLU A 181 -7.69 11.41 23.18
CA GLU A 181 -7.88 10.14 23.90
C GLU A 181 -8.89 10.26 25.04
N ARG A 182 -8.86 11.36 25.80
CA ARG A 182 -9.85 11.65 26.85
C ARG A 182 -11.25 11.88 26.27
N LEU A 183 -11.36 12.57 25.13
CA LEU A 183 -12.61 12.69 24.39
C LEU A 183 -13.09 11.32 23.90
N ARG A 184 -12.20 10.46 23.37
CA ARG A 184 -12.53 9.13 22.84
C ARG A 184 -13.03 8.19 23.94
N GLN A 185 -12.50 8.31 25.16
CA GLN A 185 -12.98 7.60 26.35
C GLN A 185 -14.40 8.02 26.79
N GLY A 186 -14.76 9.31 26.64
CA GLY A 186 -16.11 9.80 26.99
C GLY A 186 -17.14 9.66 25.88
N SER A 187 -16.74 9.87 24.63
CA SER A 187 -17.57 9.83 23.43
C SER A 187 -16.71 9.66 22.17
N ALA A 188 -16.66 8.45 21.64
CA ALA A 188 -16.00 8.16 20.37
C ALA A 188 -16.54 9.02 19.21
N TYR A 189 -17.84 9.34 19.23
CA TYR A 189 -18.49 10.27 18.29
C TYR A 189 -17.85 11.66 18.35
N SER A 190 -17.72 12.22 19.56
CA SER A 190 -17.20 13.58 19.77
C SER A 190 -15.71 13.67 19.44
N ALA A 191 -14.95 12.60 19.74
CA ALA A 191 -13.54 12.50 19.37
C ALA A 191 -13.33 12.45 17.85
N ALA A 192 -14.12 11.64 17.13
CA ALA A 192 -14.07 11.55 15.68
C ALA A 192 -14.39 12.91 15.03
N TRP A 193 -15.45 13.59 15.49
CA TRP A 193 -15.79 14.93 15.01
C TRP A 193 -14.66 15.93 15.30
N TRP A 194 -14.20 16.00 16.55
CA TRP A 194 -13.23 17.00 16.99
C TRP A 194 -11.88 16.86 16.28
N LYS A 195 -11.38 15.62 16.12
CA LYS A 195 -10.16 15.34 15.37
C LYS A 195 -10.29 15.81 13.92
N SER A 196 -11.29 15.30 13.20
CA SER A 196 -11.45 15.59 11.77
C SER A 196 -11.72 17.08 11.51
N ALA A 197 -12.59 17.72 12.30
CA ALA A 197 -12.82 19.16 12.20
C ALA A 197 -11.56 19.98 12.48
N THR A 198 -10.78 19.64 13.51
CA THR A 198 -9.50 20.34 13.82
C THR A 198 -8.51 20.22 12.66
N ILE A 199 -8.32 19.01 12.13
CA ILE A 199 -7.39 18.75 11.02
C ILE A 199 -7.84 19.47 9.75
N ALA A 200 -9.13 19.38 9.39
CA ALA A 200 -9.67 20.03 8.19
C ALA A 200 -9.57 21.56 8.26
N ASN A 201 -9.93 22.19 9.39
CA ASN A 201 -9.84 23.64 9.54
C ASN A 201 -8.40 24.16 9.58
N CYS A 202 -7.48 23.43 10.24
CA CYS A 202 -6.06 23.80 10.25
C CYS A 202 -5.38 23.61 8.89
N ASN A 203 -5.91 22.76 8.02
CA ASN A 203 -5.32 22.43 6.71
C ASN A 203 -6.24 22.80 5.53
N ALA A 204 -7.16 23.75 5.73
CA ALA A 204 -8.17 24.11 4.76
C ALA A 204 -7.55 24.55 3.41
N MET A 205 -7.71 23.70 2.39
CA MET A 205 -7.33 24.03 1.03
C MET A 205 -8.40 24.91 0.38
N SER A 206 -7.97 26.00 -0.25
CA SER A 206 -8.79 26.95 -1.03
C SER A 206 -9.28 26.30 -2.35
N GLY A 207 -10.01 25.20 -2.25
CA GLY A 207 -10.16 24.23 -3.34
C GLY A 207 -11.34 24.44 -4.29
N THR A 208 -12.47 25.00 -3.85
CA THR A 208 -13.71 24.94 -4.66
C THR A 208 -14.51 26.24 -4.79
N VAL A 209 -14.24 27.28 -4.00
CA VAL A 209 -14.96 28.57 -4.10
C VAL A 209 -13.96 29.72 -3.99
N ARG A 210 -13.77 30.49 -5.07
CA ARG A 210 -12.81 31.60 -5.18
C ARG A 210 -13.11 32.83 -4.29
N VAL A 211 -14.02 32.71 -3.32
CA VAL A 211 -14.57 33.85 -2.56
C VAL A 211 -13.81 34.07 -1.25
N HIS A 212 -13.15 33.05 -0.69
CA HIS A 212 -12.36 33.14 0.53
C HIS A 212 -10.99 32.50 0.30
N GLY A 213 -9.91 33.28 0.45
CA GLY A 213 -8.54 32.75 0.39
C GLY A 213 -8.21 31.86 1.59
N ARG A 214 -7.08 31.13 1.55
CA ARG A 214 -6.60 30.33 2.68
C ARG A 214 -6.59 31.17 3.97
N SER A 215 -7.22 30.66 5.03
CA SER A 215 -7.20 31.28 6.35
C SER A 215 -5.76 31.48 6.83
N GLU A 216 -5.55 32.43 7.76
CA GLU A 216 -4.22 32.63 8.36
C GLU A 216 -3.71 31.36 9.05
N LEU A 217 -4.60 30.65 9.76
CA LEU A 217 -4.35 29.35 10.36
C LEU A 217 -3.91 28.30 9.33
N ALA A 218 -4.56 28.22 8.17
CA ALA A 218 -4.16 27.29 7.11
C ALA A 218 -2.79 27.66 6.51
N ARG A 219 -2.47 28.95 6.40
CA ARG A 219 -1.17 29.42 5.90
C ARG A 219 -0.03 29.13 6.88
N SER A 220 -0.20 29.43 8.17
CA SER A 220 0.81 29.14 9.20
C SER A 220 1.05 27.63 9.35
N THR A 221 -0.04 26.84 9.38
CA THR A 221 0.02 25.37 9.42
C THR A 221 0.75 24.81 8.20
N THR A 222 0.45 25.27 6.98
CA THR A 222 1.15 24.82 5.76
C THR A 222 2.67 25.06 5.85
N ALA A 223 3.08 26.26 6.29
CA ALA A 223 4.51 26.59 6.43
C ALA A 223 5.20 25.73 7.50
N ARG A 224 4.50 25.37 8.58
CA ARG A 224 5.03 24.47 9.61
C ARG A 224 5.10 23.02 9.12
N ARG A 225 4.12 22.54 8.38
CA ARG A 225 4.11 21.19 7.83
C ARG A 225 5.39 20.86 7.07
N GLY A 226 5.82 21.75 6.16
CA GLY A 226 7.09 21.57 5.44
C GLY A 226 8.32 21.46 6.37
N ARG A 227 8.36 22.23 7.46
CA ARG A 227 9.42 22.09 8.49
C ARG A 227 9.35 20.74 9.21
N MET A 228 8.15 20.29 9.59
CA MET A 228 7.96 19.02 10.29
C MET A 228 8.26 17.81 9.39
N VAL A 229 7.86 17.84 8.11
CA VAL A 229 8.20 16.82 7.10
C VAL A 229 9.71 16.72 6.94
N LYS A 230 10.41 17.86 6.83
CA LYS A 230 11.88 17.87 6.83
C LYS A 230 12.47 17.27 8.10
N LEU A 231 12.02 17.69 9.29
CA LEU A 231 12.49 17.14 10.57
C LEU A 231 12.29 15.62 10.67
N PHE A 232 11.16 15.10 10.17
CA PHE A 232 10.88 13.66 10.15
C PHE A 232 11.77 12.91 9.15
N THR A 233 12.06 13.53 8.00
CA THR A 233 13.01 13.01 6.99
C THR A 233 14.43 12.95 7.59
N ASP A 234 14.90 14.05 8.17
CA ASP A 234 16.20 14.17 8.83
C ASP A 234 16.32 13.17 10.00
N GLU A 235 15.26 13.00 10.80
CA GLU A 235 15.21 12.01 11.89
C GLU A 235 15.34 10.57 11.36
N LEU A 236 14.57 10.20 10.33
CA LEU A 236 14.60 8.85 9.77
C LEU A 236 15.96 8.54 9.13
N LEU A 237 16.54 9.49 8.40
CA LEU A 237 17.88 9.35 7.81
C LEU A 237 18.98 9.32 8.88
N GLY A 238 18.83 10.05 9.99
CA GLY A 238 19.75 10.04 11.12
C GLY A 238 19.77 8.71 11.90
N ARG A 239 18.76 7.83 11.73
CA ARG A 239 18.73 6.52 12.40
C ARG A 239 19.78 5.58 11.82
N ARG A 240 20.83 5.31 12.59
CA ARG A 240 21.88 4.31 12.32
C ARG A 240 21.33 3.00 11.75
N LEU A 241 20.32 2.43 12.43
CA LEU A 241 19.72 1.14 12.06
C LEU A 241 19.01 1.17 10.70
N PHE A 242 18.42 2.31 10.31
CA PHE A 242 17.82 2.48 9.00
C PHE A 242 18.91 2.58 7.92
N GLN A 243 19.96 3.38 8.15
CA GLN A 243 21.09 3.50 7.21
C GLN A 243 21.81 2.17 6.94
N LEU A 244 21.90 1.27 7.93
CA LEU A 244 22.44 -0.09 7.72
C LEU A 244 21.66 -0.91 6.68
N LEU A 245 20.36 -0.63 6.50
CA LEU A 245 19.50 -1.30 5.53
C LEU A 245 19.56 -0.64 4.13
N LEU A 246 20.23 0.50 3.97
CA LEU A 246 20.33 1.24 2.71
C LEU A 246 21.59 0.87 1.91
N LYS A 247 21.49 0.97 0.58
CA LYS A 247 22.61 0.75 -0.34
C LYS A 247 23.71 1.80 -0.06
N PRO A 248 25.01 1.42 -0.05
CA PRO A 248 26.09 2.40 0.00
C PRO A 248 26.15 3.11 -1.37
N LYS A 249 26.30 4.43 -1.35
CA LYS A 249 26.06 5.29 -2.52
C LYS A 249 27.00 6.49 -2.55
N SER A 250 27.20 7.07 -3.75
CA SER A 250 27.96 8.31 -3.92
C SER A 250 27.22 9.52 -3.30
N PRO A 251 27.90 10.63 -2.98
CA PRO A 251 27.25 11.81 -2.41
C PRO A 251 26.10 12.38 -3.25
N ALA A 252 26.19 12.32 -4.59
CA ALA A 252 25.13 12.75 -5.49
C ALA A 252 23.89 11.84 -5.42
N GLU A 253 24.10 10.52 -5.40
CA GLU A 253 23.01 9.55 -5.22
C GLU A 253 22.38 9.62 -3.82
N VAL A 254 23.16 9.97 -2.79
CA VAL A 254 22.67 10.25 -1.44
C VAL A 254 21.75 11.47 -1.45
N ALA A 255 22.13 12.58 -2.09
CA ALA A 255 21.26 13.75 -2.20
C ALA A 255 19.90 13.42 -2.87
N ILE A 256 19.91 12.69 -3.99
CA ILE A 256 18.69 12.25 -4.69
C ILE A 256 17.82 11.36 -3.80
N ARG A 257 18.42 10.42 -3.06
CA ARG A 257 17.72 9.53 -2.11
C ARG A 257 16.99 10.32 -1.03
N GLU A 258 17.63 11.38 -0.52
CA GLU A 258 17.14 12.22 0.58
C GLU A 258 16.02 13.17 0.11
N GLU A 259 16.18 13.78 -1.06
CA GLU A 259 15.12 14.54 -1.75
C GLU A 259 13.88 13.67 -2.02
N GLN A 260 14.07 12.48 -2.60
CA GLN A 260 12.95 11.55 -2.85
C GLN A 260 12.29 11.04 -1.57
N LEU A 261 13.02 10.94 -0.45
CA LEU A 261 12.43 10.57 0.84
C LEU A 261 11.62 11.74 1.43
N HIS A 262 12.11 12.97 1.31
CA HIS A 262 11.37 14.17 1.69
C HIS A 262 10.03 14.26 0.94
N ASP A 263 10.06 14.11 -0.39
CA ASP A 263 8.87 14.18 -1.23
C ASP A 263 7.87 13.04 -0.94
N LEU A 264 8.37 11.86 -0.55
CA LEU A 264 7.55 10.74 -0.08
C LEU A 264 6.84 11.09 1.24
N LEU A 265 7.55 11.69 2.21
CA LEU A 265 6.96 12.09 3.48
C LEU A 265 5.99 13.27 3.33
N ASP A 266 6.20 14.19 2.38
CA ASP A 266 5.25 15.28 2.10
C ASP A 266 3.95 14.75 1.45
N GLN A 267 4.07 13.86 0.46
CA GLN A 267 2.91 13.14 -0.10
C GLN A 267 2.14 12.37 0.97
N ALA A 268 2.86 11.64 1.83
CA ALA A 268 2.24 10.96 2.97
C ALA A 268 1.50 11.94 3.88
N ALA A 269 2.10 13.07 4.23
CA ALA A 269 1.47 14.10 5.06
C ALA A 269 0.17 14.64 4.44
N GLU A 270 0.13 14.92 3.12
CA GLU A 270 -1.09 15.35 2.42
C GLU A 270 -2.19 14.27 2.44
N HIS A 271 -1.88 13.02 2.07
CA HIS A 271 -2.88 11.94 2.08
C HIS A 271 -3.42 11.66 3.49
N MET A 272 -2.57 11.71 4.51
CA MET A 272 -2.95 11.52 5.91
C MET A 272 -3.86 12.65 6.40
N ILE A 273 -3.54 13.91 6.08
CA ILE A 273 -4.38 15.08 6.43
C ILE A 273 -5.73 15.03 5.72
N TYR A 274 -5.76 14.70 4.43
CA TYR A 274 -7.00 14.56 3.67
C TYR A 274 -7.89 13.44 4.26
N THR A 275 -7.30 12.32 4.66
CA THR A 275 -8.02 11.20 5.27
C THR A 275 -8.49 11.53 6.68
N GLU A 276 -7.58 11.83 7.60
CA GLU A 276 -7.89 12.07 9.02
C GLU A 276 -8.79 13.30 9.22
N GLY A 277 -8.65 14.34 8.38
CA GLY A 277 -9.54 15.50 8.33
C GLY A 277 -10.89 15.23 7.66
N GLY A 278 -10.95 14.33 6.67
CA GLY A 278 -12.12 14.10 5.84
C GLY A 278 -13.00 12.90 6.23
N ILE A 279 -12.50 11.96 7.05
CA ILE A 279 -13.18 10.67 7.29
C ILE A 279 -14.21 10.70 8.42
N PHE A 280 -14.09 11.65 9.37
CA PHE A 280 -14.95 11.76 10.56
C PHE A 280 -15.13 10.42 11.27
N GLY A 281 -14.00 9.76 11.57
CA GLY A 281 -13.94 8.46 12.26
C GLY A 281 -12.66 8.31 13.06
N ASN A 282 -12.63 7.38 14.01
CA ASN A 282 -11.47 7.12 14.85
C ASN A 282 -10.60 6.04 14.19
N SER A 283 -9.32 6.34 13.96
CA SER A 283 -8.36 5.41 13.38
C SER A 283 -8.06 4.26 14.35
N THR A 284 -7.91 3.07 13.77
CA THR A 284 -7.41 1.85 14.39
C THR A 284 -6.36 1.21 13.49
N VAL A 285 -5.26 0.76 14.10
CA VAL A 285 -4.06 0.33 13.38
C VAL A 285 -3.75 -1.12 13.73
N ASP A 286 -3.85 -2.00 12.74
CA ASP A 286 -3.61 -3.44 12.90
C ASP A 286 -2.09 -3.72 12.87
N ARG A 287 -1.51 -4.00 14.04
CA ARG A 287 -0.08 -4.30 14.27
C ARG A 287 0.14 -5.74 14.74
N LEU A 288 1.39 -6.21 14.77
CA LEU A 288 1.72 -7.61 15.09
C LEU A 288 1.11 -8.15 16.39
N PRO A 289 1.03 -7.41 17.52
CA PRO A 289 0.39 -7.91 18.74
C PRO A 289 -1.10 -8.25 18.59
N GLY A 290 -1.79 -7.64 17.62
CA GLY A 290 -3.18 -7.96 17.26
C GLY A 290 -3.32 -8.95 16.10
N LEU A 291 -2.21 -9.39 15.49
CA LEU A 291 -2.18 -10.20 14.27
C LEU A 291 -1.24 -11.42 14.46
N SER A 292 -1.71 -12.43 15.19
CA SER A 292 -0.89 -13.61 15.53
C SER A 292 -0.83 -14.68 14.42
N THR A 293 -1.91 -14.89 13.68
CA THR A 293 -2.04 -15.96 12.66
C THR A 293 -2.52 -15.44 11.30
N PHE A 294 -2.01 -16.06 10.23
CA PHE A 294 -2.40 -15.77 8.86
C PHE A 294 -3.56 -16.67 8.42
N HIS A 295 -4.55 -16.07 7.76
CA HIS A 295 -5.71 -16.78 7.20
C HIS A 295 -6.02 -16.24 5.79
N TYR A 296 -6.08 -17.10 4.78
CA TYR A 296 -6.31 -16.70 3.37
C TYR A 296 -7.66 -16.00 3.13
N GLN A 297 -8.65 -16.25 3.98
CA GLN A 297 -9.98 -15.64 3.90
C GLN A 297 -10.09 -14.31 4.69
N SER A 298 -9.01 -13.86 5.32
CA SER A 298 -9.03 -12.67 6.17
C SER A 298 -9.02 -11.38 5.35
N THR A 299 -10.00 -10.51 5.59
CA THR A 299 -9.94 -9.09 5.19
C THR A 299 -9.04 -8.26 6.12
N SER A 300 -8.59 -8.86 7.24
CA SER A 300 -7.44 -8.52 8.09
C SER A 300 -6.19 -8.10 7.34
N VAL A 301 -5.74 -9.05 6.52
CA VAL A 301 -4.34 -9.33 6.33
C VAL A 301 -4.11 -9.81 4.90
N VAL A 302 -3.11 -9.26 4.23
CA VAL A 302 -2.67 -9.71 2.91
C VAL A 302 -1.21 -10.20 2.98
N PRO A 303 -0.85 -11.25 2.25
CA PRO A 303 0.53 -11.70 2.19
C PRO A 303 1.40 -10.67 1.47
N HIS A 304 2.61 -10.46 1.96
CA HIS A 304 3.64 -9.68 1.27
C HIS A 304 4.01 -10.33 -0.07
N GLN A 305 4.35 -9.50 -1.08
CA GLN A 305 4.65 -9.94 -2.44
C GLN A 305 5.70 -11.08 -2.55
N PHE A 306 6.64 -11.16 -1.60
CA PHE A 306 7.64 -12.25 -1.52
C PHE A 306 7.08 -13.64 -1.23
N HIS A 307 5.80 -13.79 -0.90
CA HIS A 307 5.10 -15.07 -0.88
C HIS A 307 4.64 -15.55 -2.27
N PHE A 308 4.64 -14.68 -3.28
CA PHE A 308 4.22 -14.93 -4.67
C PHE A 308 2.82 -15.52 -4.83
N THR A 309 1.91 -15.29 -3.88
CA THR A 309 0.54 -15.82 -3.93
C THR A 309 -0.25 -15.22 -5.09
N SER A 310 -0.80 -16.04 -5.97
CA SER A 310 -1.79 -15.62 -6.96
C SER A 310 -3.19 -16.05 -6.53
N GLN A 311 -4.22 -15.33 -7.01
CA GLN A 311 -5.63 -15.63 -6.68
C GLN A 311 -6.08 -17.05 -7.08
N LEU A 312 -5.33 -17.72 -7.96
CA LEU A 312 -5.66 -19.04 -8.50
C LEU A 312 -4.77 -20.17 -7.93
N ARG A 313 -3.71 -19.86 -7.18
CA ARG A 313 -2.79 -20.88 -6.66
C ARG A 313 -1.96 -20.40 -5.48
N THR A 314 -2.00 -21.17 -4.39
CA THR A 314 -0.99 -21.10 -3.33
C THR A 314 0.32 -21.69 -3.86
N PRO A 315 1.42 -20.93 -3.99
CA PRO A 315 2.71 -21.47 -4.40
C PRO A 315 3.31 -22.29 -3.27
N SER A 316 4.41 -23.01 -3.55
CA SER A 316 5.20 -23.69 -2.50
C SER A 316 5.87 -22.74 -1.48
N PHE A 317 5.63 -21.43 -1.59
CA PHE A 317 6.16 -20.36 -0.75
C PHE A 317 5.05 -19.44 -0.20
N GLY A 318 3.78 -19.77 -0.43
CA GLY A 318 2.67 -19.08 0.24
C GLY A 318 2.70 -19.32 1.76
N PRO A 319 2.08 -18.44 2.57
CA PRO A 319 1.88 -18.69 3.99
C PRO A 319 1.24 -20.04 4.30
N THR A 320 1.56 -20.59 5.46
CA THR A 320 0.75 -21.67 6.03
C THR A 320 -0.58 -21.10 6.52
N GLU A 321 -1.71 -21.75 6.21
CA GLU A 321 -3.03 -21.38 6.76
C GLU A 321 -3.04 -21.65 8.27
N GLY A 322 -3.45 -20.67 9.08
CA GLY A 322 -3.25 -20.68 10.53
C GLY A 322 -1.79 -20.53 10.96
N GLY A 323 -0.86 -20.32 10.02
CA GLY A 323 0.56 -20.13 10.29
C GLY A 323 0.82 -18.81 11.01
N ARG A 324 1.87 -18.78 11.84
CA ARG A 324 2.23 -17.59 12.61
C ARG A 324 2.67 -16.44 11.69
N ILE A 325 2.20 -15.23 11.98
CA ILE A 325 2.72 -14.01 11.36
C ILE A 325 4.04 -13.65 12.06
N LEU A 326 5.08 -13.40 11.25
CA LEU A 326 6.41 -13.05 11.75
C LEU A 326 6.66 -11.54 11.70
N ILE A 327 6.19 -10.89 10.64
CA ILE A 327 6.49 -9.47 10.38
C ILE A 327 5.27 -8.83 9.70
N VAL A 328 4.86 -7.66 10.19
CA VAL A 328 3.88 -6.77 9.57
C VAL A 328 4.66 -5.68 8.83
N THR A 329 4.86 -5.83 7.52
CA THR A 329 5.66 -4.88 6.71
C THR A 329 4.93 -3.56 6.52
N ARG A 330 3.60 -3.62 6.34
CA ARG A 330 2.70 -2.46 6.35
C ARG A 330 1.58 -2.72 7.35
N PRO A 331 1.38 -1.89 8.38
CA PRO A 331 0.28 -2.07 9.32
C PRO A 331 -1.07 -1.85 8.62
N GLY A 332 -2.12 -2.49 9.13
CA GLY A 332 -3.48 -2.25 8.64
C GLY A 332 -4.02 -0.93 9.16
N LEU A 333 -4.94 -0.32 8.42
CA LEU A 333 -5.61 0.92 8.80
C LEU A 333 -7.10 0.80 8.56
N SER A 334 -7.87 1.02 9.62
CA SER A 334 -9.33 1.06 9.62
C SER A 334 -9.82 2.32 10.33
N TYR A 335 -11.05 2.74 10.03
CA TYR A 335 -11.72 3.84 10.71
C TYR A 335 -13.05 3.37 11.27
N ASP A 336 -13.13 3.41 12.60
CA ASP A 336 -14.28 3.02 13.42
C ASP A 336 -15.06 4.25 13.89
N ASP A 337 -16.27 4.03 14.42
CA ASP A 337 -17.19 5.08 14.89
C ASP A 337 -17.37 6.23 13.88
N ARG A 338 -17.35 5.90 12.59
CA ARG A 338 -17.54 6.86 11.50
C ARG A 338 -18.91 7.52 11.61
N LEU A 339 -18.91 8.84 11.57
CA LEU A 339 -20.12 9.64 11.76
C LEU A 339 -21.04 9.55 10.53
N SER A 340 -22.35 9.70 10.76
CA SER A 340 -23.31 10.19 9.76
C SER A 340 -23.60 11.67 10.03
N LEU A 341 -23.81 12.46 8.97
CA LEU A 341 -24.39 13.82 9.03
C LEU A 341 -25.92 13.78 8.83
N GLY A 342 -26.46 12.61 8.45
CA GLY A 342 -27.89 12.34 8.41
C GLY A 342 -28.49 12.04 9.80
N PRO A 343 -29.61 11.32 9.87
CA PRO A 343 -30.13 10.76 11.12
C PRO A 343 -29.05 9.96 11.86
N SER A 344 -29.17 9.83 13.19
CA SER A 344 -28.11 9.30 14.07
C SER A 344 -27.84 7.79 13.95
N TYR A 345 -27.45 7.30 12.77
CA TYR A 345 -26.93 5.96 12.55
C TYR A 345 -25.39 5.97 12.52
N LYS A 346 -24.78 4.92 13.07
CA LYS A 346 -23.33 4.71 12.96
C LYS A 346 -23.01 4.17 11.56
N LEU A 347 -22.01 4.73 10.89
CA LEU A 347 -21.47 4.10 9.68
C LEU A 347 -20.65 2.86 10.08
N PRO A 348 -20.61 1.81 9.24
CA PRO A 348 -19.77 0.65 9.50
C PRO A 348 -18.28 1.03 9.49
N SER A 349 -17.49 0.27 10.25
CA SER A 349 -16.03 0.31 10.23
C SER A 349 -15.52 0.18 8.80
N GLN A 350 -14.75 1.17 8.35
CA GLN A 350 -14.19 1.17 7.00
C GLN A 350 -12.71 0.82 7.05
N ARG A 351 -12.34 -0.31 6.45
CA ARG A 351 -10.93 -0.62 6.21
C ARG A 351 -10.43 0.12 4.97
N PHE A 352 -9.23 0.69 5.10
CA PHE A 352 -8.51 1.39 4.05
C PHE A 352 -7.32 0.56 3.59
N LEU A 353 -6.57 0.02 4.54
CA LEU A 353 -5.42 -0.84 4.29
C LEU A 353 -5.57 -2.16 5.07
N PRO A 354 -5.55 -3.33 4.41
CA PRO A 354 -5.22 -4.57 5.10
C PRO A 354 -3.74 -4.55 5.48
N ALA A 355 -3.43 -5.15 6.63
CA ALA A 355 -2.05 -5.32 7.07
C ALA A 355 -1.30 -6.24 6.10
N GLN A 356 -0.15 -5.80 5.59
CA GLN A 356 0.69 -6.62 4.73
C GLN A 356 1.72 -7.36 5.59
N VAL A 357 1.82 -8.68 5.41
CA VAL A 357 2.58 -9.52 6.35
C VAL A 357 3.47 -10.55 5.67
N LEU A 358 4.57 -10.88 6.36
CA LEU A 358 5.35 -12.09 6.13
C LEU A 358 5.01 -13.11 7.24
N ALA A 359 4.59 -14.30 6.83
CA ALA A 359 4.19 -15.38 7.72
C ALA A 359 5.02 -16.65 7.49
N GLU A 360 4.93 -17.62 8.40
CA GLU A 360 5.67 -18.88 8.30
C GLU A 360 5.24 -19.70 7.07
N VAL A 361 6.22 -20.11 6.24
CA VAL A 361 5.97 -21.04 5.12
C VAL A 361 6.08 -22.51 5.56
N PRO A 362 5.38 -23.45 4.88
CA PRO A 362 5.45 -24.86 5.22
C PRO A 362 6.89 -25.38 5.20
N LYS A 363 7.32 -26.04 6.27
CA LYS A 363 8.60 -26.78 6.28
C LYS A 363 8.50 -27.88 5.23
N LYS A 364 9.30 -27.77 4.15
CA LYS A 364 9.52 -28.91 3.25
C LYS A 364 10.23 -30.00 4.04
N GLU A 365 9.47 -31.01 4.49
CA GLU A 365 10.07 -32.27 4.89
C GLU A 365 10.86 -32.81 3.72
N LEU A 366 12.19 -32.79 3.86
CA LEU A 366 13.08 -33.57 3.02
C LEU A 366 12.73 -35.04 3.26
N LYS A 367 11.83 -35.59 2.43
CA LYS A 367 11.57 -37.02 2.36
C LYS A 367 12.91 -37.71 2.15
N LYS A 368 13.50 -38.24 3.23
CA LYS A 368 14.73 -39.02 3.19
C LYS A 368 14.49 -40.15 2.20
N GLY A 369 15.12 -40.07 1.04
CA GLY A 369 14.93 -41.03 -0.03
C GLY A 369 15.31 -42.41 0.50
N SER A 370 14.30 -43.25 0.75
CA SER A 370 14.53 -44.65 1.06
C SER A 370 15.09 -45.31 -0.20
N LYS A 371 16.41 -45.31 -0.34
CA LYS A 371 17.14 -46.18 -1.26
C LYS A 371 16.99 -47.61 -0.77
N LYS A 372 15.79 -48.17 -0.91
CA LYS A 372 15.60 -49.63 -0.92
C LYS A 372 16.26 -50.14 -2.19
N GLY A 373 17.49 -50.62 -2.05
CA GLY A 373 18.16 -51.33 -3.12
C GLY A 373 17.36 -52.57 -3.49
N GLN A 374 17.05 -52.73 -4.78
CA GLN A 374 16.66 -54.01 -5.35
C GLN A 374 17.77 -54.45 -6.29
N ASN A 375 18.65 -55.30 -5.76
CA ASN A 375 19.33 -56.28 -6.60
C ASN A 375 18.28 -57.34 -6.98
N GLY A 376 18.24 -57.73 -8.25
CA GLY A 376 17.63 -59.01 -8.66
C GLY A 376 18.47 -60.21 -8.17
N PRO A 377 18.13 -61.47 -8.52
CA PRO A 377 17.62 -61.82 -9.86
C PRO A 377 16.58 -62.98 -9.93
N GLN A 378 16.29 -63.38 -11.18
CA GLN A 378 15.78 -64.68 -11.66
C GLN A 378 14.27 -65.03 -11.59
N ALA A 379 13.64 -64.89 -12.77
CA ALA A 379 13.05 -65.96 -13.59
C ALA A 379 12.00 -66.95 -13.02
N THR A 380 10.81 -66.91 -13.62
CA THR A 380 10.02 -68.13 -13.94
C THR A 380 9.39 -68.00 -15.34
N GLN A 381 9.31 -69.11 -16.08
CA GLN A 381 8.71 -69.18 -17.42
C GLN A 381 7.20 -69.46 -17.34
N THR A 382 6.42 -68.94 -18.31
CA THR A 382 5.16 -69.59 -18.73
C THR A 382 4.96 -69.43 -20.24
N ARG A 383 4.57 -70.51 -20.93
CA ARG A 383 4.28 -70.55 -22.37
C ARG A 383 2.80 -70.31 -22.61
N THR A 384 2.42 -69.55 -23.66
CA THR A 384 1.48 -70.03 -24.70
C THR A 384 1.46 -69.15 -25.96
N ALA A 385 1.07 -69.80 -27.06
CA ALA A 385 0.81 -69.35 -28.43
C ALA A 385 -0.20 -68.18 -28.57
N ALA A 386 -0.42 -67.53 -29.74
CA ALA A 386 0.36 -67.31 -30.96
C ALA A 386 -0.47 -66.43 -31.92
N SER A 387 0.16 -65.56 -32.73
CA SER A 387 -0.35 -65.19 -34.06
C SER A 387 0.77 -64.56 -34.90
N ALA A 388 0.79 -64.87 -36.19
CA ALA A 388 1.83 -64.40 -37.11
C ALA A 388 1.32 -63.25 -37.98
N SER A 389 2.22 -62.35 -38.41
CA SER A 389 2.45 -62.13 -39.85
C SER A 389 3.62 -61.18 -40.12
N LYS A 390 4.45 -61.54 -41.12
CA LYS A 390 5.17 -60.70 -42.12
C LYS A 390 5.99 -59.47 -41.65
N ALA A 391 7.09 -59.07 -42.29
CA ALA A 391 8.03 -59.67 -43.26
C ALA A 391 9.20 -58.65 -43.42
N GLY A 392 10.32 -59.00 -44.07
CA GLY A 392 11.26 -57.98 -44.60
C GLY A 392 12.69 -57.96 -44.04
N THR A 393 13.42 -59.05 -44.24
CA THR A 393 14.69 -59.07 -44.99
C THR A 393 15.78 -58.00 -44.73
N LEU A 394 16.93 -58.46 -44.19
CA LEU A 394 18.34 -58.15 -44.52
C LEU A 394 18.70 -56.69 -44.94
N THR A 395 19.71 -56.07 -44.34
CA THR A 395 21.12 -56.44 -44.62
C THR A 395 22.11 -55.86 -43.60
N ASN A 396 23.29 -56.49 -43.56
CA ASN A 396 24.42 -56.21 -42.68
C ASN A 396 25.60 -55.63 -43.53
N PRO A 397 26.82 -55.47 -43.01
CA PRO A 397 27.37 -54.35 -42.26
C PRO A 397 28.46 -53.57 -43.06
N ALA A 398 29.19 -52.65 -42.38
CA ALA A 398 30.64 -52.77 -42.12
C ALA A 398 31.48 -51.49 -42.29
N LYS A 399 32.35 -51.25 -41.29
CA LYS A 399 33.71 -50.64 -41.39
C LYS A 399 33.76 -49.16 -41.87
N ARG A 400 34.75 -48.32 -41.52
CA ARG A 400 36.00 -48.42 -40.74
C ARG A 400 36.27 -46.99 -40.21
N GLN A 401 36.58 -46.76 -38.95
CA GLN A 401 37.96 -46.77 -38.41
C GLN A 401 39.01 -46.08 -39.32
N ARG A 402 39.42 -44.83 -38.98
CA ARG A 402 40.80 -44.43 -38.56
C ARG A 402 40.94 -42.89 -38.53
N THR A 403 41.34 -42.28 -37.39
CA THR A 403 42.70 -41.76 -37.05
C THR A 403 43.29 -40.78 -38.07
N ALA A 404 43.91 -39.64 -37.75
CA ALA A 404 44.36 -39.06 -36.47
C ALA A 404 44.80 -37.58 -36.71
N ARG A 405 44.45 -36.61 -35.84
CA ARG A 405 45.33 -35.99 -34.80
C ARG A 405 46.18 -34.79 -35.37
N PRO A 406 47.05 -34.08 -34.62
CA PRO A 406 46.75 -32.76 -34.02
C PRO A 406 47.77 -31.62 -34.40
N VAL A 407 47.98 -30.63 -33.49
CA VAL A 407 49.06 -29.58 -33.47
C VAL A 407 48.72 -28.31 -34.28
N SER A 408 48.95 -27.03 -33.88
CA SER A 408 49.40 -26.37 -32.63
C SER A 408 48.89 -24.91 -32.52
N ALA A 409 48.88 -24.42 -31.28
CA ALA A 409 48.69 -23.06 -30.77
C ALA A 409 49.56 -21.91 -31.33
N SER A 410 48.99 -20.68 -31.25
CA SER A 410 49.62 -19.38 -30.90
C SER A 410 48.46 -18.41 -30.56
N LYS A 411 48.27 -17.80 -29.37
CA LYS A 411 49.04 -16.85 -28.53
C LYS A 411 49.07 -15.38 -29.04
N ALA A 412 48.62 -14.47 -28.15
CA ALA A 412 48.71 -12.98 -28.17
C ALA A 412 47.92 -12.20 -29.25
N ALA A 413 47.68 -10.89 -29.17
CA ALA A 413 47.28 -9.98 -28.06
C ALA A 413 47.04 -8.55 -28.63
N LYS A 414 46.10 -7.77 -28.05
CA LYS A 414 45.95 -6.28 -28.10
C LYS A 414 46.09 -5.49 -29.43
N ALA A 415 45.03 -4.74 -29.77
CA ALA A 415 45.01 -3.35 -30.30
C ALA A 415 43.59 -2.78 -30.03
N ALA A 416 43.43 -1.65 -29.33
CA ALA A 416 43.29 -0.25 -29.83
C ALA A 416 41.94 -0.03 -30.56
N GLU A 417 40.99 0.78 -30.09
CA GLU A 417 40.98 2.26 -29.85
C GLU A 417 40.86 3.12 -31.12
N GLU A 418 39.63 3.57 -31.38
CA GLU A 418 39.14 4.75 -32.14
C GLU A 418 37.70 4.91 -31.61
N GLU A 419 37.39 5.80 -30.66
CA GLU A 419 37.29 7.27 -30.71
C GLU A 419 36.27 7.79 -31.74
N GLU A 420 35.02 7.97 -31.29
CA GLU A 420 34.04 8.86 -31.91
C GLU A 420 33.53 9.81 -30.82
N LYS A 421 33.99 11.06 -30.87
CA LYS A 421 33.44 12.18 -30.11
C LYS A 421 32.33 12.82 -30.94
N GLU A 422 31.11 12.83 -30.44
CA GLU A 422 30.15 13.86 -30.83
C GLU A 422 30.14 14.97 -29.77
N ASP A 423 30.61 16.15 -30.16
CA ASP A 423 30.51 17.37 -29.35
C ASP A 423 29.05 17.83 -29.33
N TYR A 424 28.37 17.68 -28.19
CA TYR A 424 27.03 18.24 -27.99
C TYR A 424 27.12 19.65 -27.39
N GLU A 425 27.45 20.63 -28.24
CA GLU A 425 27.40 22.04 -27.88
C GLU A 425 25.96 22.54 -27.69
N GLY A 426 25.70 23.24 -26.58
CA GLY A 426 24.60 24.20 -26.47
C GLY A 426 23.25 23.67 -25.99
N GLU A 427 23.03 23.74 -24.66
CA GLU A 427 21.66 23.96 -24.15
C GLU A 427 21.13 25.28 -24.71
N SER A 428 20.25 25.19 -25.70
CA SER A 428 19.59 26.36 -26.28
C SER A 428 18.45 26.81 -25.36
N ASP A 429 18.52 28.05 -24.87
CA ASP A 429 17.48 28.63 -24.03
C ASP A 429 16.20 28.91 -24.84
N TRP A 430 15.31 27.92 -24.84
CA TRP A 430 14.00 27.97 -25.49
C TRP A 430 13.08 29.09 -24.98
N SER A 431 13.39 29.75 -23.85
CA SER A 431 12.57 30.84 -23.31
C SER A 431 12.61 32.12 -24.17
N SER A 432 13.62 32.26 -25.03
CA SER A 432 13.88 33.45 -25.86
C SER A 432 13.19 33.49 -27.23
N LEU A 433 12.54 32.40 -27.67
CA LEU A 433 11.92 32.33 -29.00
C LEU A 433 10.52 32.99 -29.07
N GLU A 434 10.29 33.71 -30.17
CA GLU A 434 8.98 34.28 -30.54
C GLU A 434 7.87 33.19 -30.58
N PRO A 435 6.67 33.46 -30.04
CA PRO A 435 5.62 32.43 -29.90
C PRO A 435 5.21 31.72 -31.20
N ALA A 436 5.28 32.43 -32.33
CA ALA A 436 4.95 31.88 -33.65
C ALA A 436 5.98 30.84 -34.12
N GLU A 437 7.25 31.01 -33.77
CA GLU A 437 8.35 30.15 -34.22
C GLU A 437 8.44 28.87 -33.38
N ARG A 438 8.12 28.96 -32.08
CA ARG A 438 7.88 27.80 -31.21
C ARG A 438 6.72 26.93 -31.74
N GLN A 439 5.58 27.54 -32.09
CA GLN A 439 4.43 26.82 -32.67
C GLN A 439 4.70 26.16 -34.04
N ARG A 440 5.72 26.63 -34.78
CA ARG A 440 6.12 26.00 -36.03
C ARG A 440 6.96 24.75 -35.77
N ARG A 441 8.00 24.84 -34.94
CA ARG A 441 8.88 23.70 -34.62
C ARG A 441 8.17 22.57 -33.87
N GLU A 442 7.17 22.90 -33.02
CA GLU A 442 6.30 21.88 -32.39
C GLU A 442 5.48 21.05 -33.39
N ARG A 443 5.22 21.55 -34.62
CA ARG A 443 4.54 20.78 -35.69
C ARG A 443 5.50 19.95 -36.53
N GLU A 444 6.77 20.36 -36.61
CA GLU A 444 7.78 19.74 -37.46
C GLU A 444 8.44 18.52 -36.78
N HIS A 445 8.44 18.43 -35.44
CA HIS A 445 9.05 17.30 -34.69
C HIS A 445 8.19 16.78 -33.51
N PRO A 446 7.20 15.89 -33.76
CA PRO A 446 6.26 15.41 -32.72
C PRO A 446 6.82 14.38 -31.72
N ALA A 447 8.11 14.00 -31.80
CA ALA A 447 8.65 12.81 -31.12
C ALA A 447 9.33 13.04 -29.76
N PHE A 448 9.51 14.29 -29.29
CA PHE A 448 10.25 14.60 -28.05
C PHE A 448 9.41 15.25 -26.93
N GLY A 449 8.08 15.27 -27.08
CA GLY A 449 7.15 15.91 -26.13
C GLY A 449 6.70 15.04 -24.95
N MET A 450 7.61 14.30 -24.28
CA MET A 450 7.28 13.47 -23.10
C MET A 450 8.04 13.88 -21.83
N THR A 451 7.90 15.14 -21.43
CA THR A 451 8.15 15.59 -20.04
C THR A 451 6.83 15.69 -19.27
N LEU A 452 6.86 15.21 -18.01
CA LEU A 452 5.71 15.08 -17.10
C LEU A 452 4.93 16.39 -16.92
N ARG A 453 3.82 16.55 -17.65
CA ARG A 453 2.83 17.59 -17.36
C ARG A 453 1.94 17.15 -16.19
N LYS A 454 2.04 17.85 -15.05
CA LYS A 454 1.05 17.77 -13.97
C LYS A 454 -0.34 18.08 -14.53
N THR A 455 -1.22 17.09 -14.57
CA THR A 455 -2.60 17.23 -15.07
C THR A 455 -3.47 17.96 -14.04
N PRO A 456 -4.15 19.06 -14.42
CA PRO A 456 -5.19 19.62 -13.58
C PRO A 456 -6.48 18.81 -13.73
N TRP A 457 -7.10 18.46 -12.60
CA TRP A 457 -8.39 17.78 -12.56
C TRP A 457 -9.46 18.59 -13.32
N ARG A 458 -10.22 17.90 -14.19
CA ARG A 458 -11.31 18.52 -14.97
C ARG A 458 -12.65 18.49 -14.22
N LYS A 459 -13.50 19.42 -14.64
CA LYS A 459 -14.81 19.80 -14.07
C LYS A 459 -15.88 18.74 -14.28
#